data_AF-A0A0M1JRW0-F1
#
_entry.id   AF-A0A0M1JRW0-F1
#
_cell.length_a   1.000
_cell.length_b   1.000
_cell.length_c   1.000
_cell.angle_alpha   90.00
_cell.angle_beta   90.00
_cell.angle_gamma   90.00
#
_symmetry.space_group_name_H-M   'P 1'
#
loop_
_entity.id
_entity.type
_entity.pdbx_description
1 polymer ?
#
loop_
_entity_poly.entity_id
_entity_poly.type
_entity_poly.pdbx_seq_one_letter_code
_entity_poly.pdbx_strand_id
1 'polypeptide(L)'
;MVQAPVKPNSETLSLQLPKTIGLYVTQEQFAALAIANQDLQLERTAQGELIVNPPTGWQTGERNSNISGELYLWWRNCGEPGKIFDSSTA
;
A
#
# COMPACT_ATOMS: atom_id res chain seq x y z
N MET A 1 9.16 43.12 -23.38
CA MET A 1 8.13 42.64 -22.42
C MET A 1 8.46 41.20 -22.10
N VAL A 2 8.94 40.92 -20.88
CA VAL A 2 9.30 39.56 -20.45
C VAL A 2 8.08 38.98 -19.72
N GLN A 3 7.40 38.02 -20.34
CA GLN A 3 6.37 37.25 -19.63
C GLN A 3 7.08 36.29 -18.66
N ALA A 4 6.73 36.37 -17.38
CA ALA A 4 7.11 35.38 -16.39
C ALA A 4 6.37 34.06 -16.67
N PRO A 5 6.99 32.89 -16.46
CA PRO A 5 6.32 31.61 -16.64
C PRO A 5 5.17 31.48 -15.64
N VAL A 6 3.96 31.29 -16.18
CA VAL A 6 2.73 31.01 -15.43
C VAL A 6 2.92 29.67 -14.71
N LYS A 7 3.03 29.69 -13.38
CA LYS A 7 2.87 28.48 -12.58
C LYS A 7 1.40 28.06 -12.67
N PRO A 8 1.05 26.84 -13.12
CA PRO A 8 -0.31 26.38 -12.99
C PRO A 8 -0.58 26.17 -11.49
N ASN A 9 -1.41 27.04 -10.91
CA ASN A 9 -2.07 26.76 -9.64
C ASN A 9 -3.07 25.64 -9.89
N SER A 10 -2.62 24.39 -9.79
CA SER A 10 -3.53 23.25 -9.72
C SER A 10 -4.06 23.18 -8.30
N GLU A 11 -5.19 23.82 -8.04
CA GLU A 11 -5.94 23.61 -6.81
C GLU A 11 -6.32 22.13 -6.69
N THR A 12 -6.02 21.53 -5.54
CA THR A 12 -6.32 20.12 -5.29
C THR A 12 -7.81 19.99 -4.99
N LEU A 13 -8.52 19.22 -5.82
CA LEU A 13 -9.94 18.90 -5.62
C LEU A 13 -10.08 17.55 -4.90
N SER A 14 -10.92 17.51 -3.86
CA SER A 14 -11.21 16.27 -3.13
C SER A 14 -12.50 15.63 -3.64
N LEU A 15 -12.47 14.32 -3.90
CA LEU A 15 -13.63 13.52 -4.29
C LEU A 15 -13.86 12.40 -3.27
N GLN A 16 -15.09 12.30 -2.76
CA GLN A 16 -15.49 11.21 -1.86
C GLN A 16 -16.08 10.06 -2.68
N LEU A 17 -15.50 8.86 -2.54
CA LEU A 17 -15.99 7.66 -3.22
C LEU A 17 -16.90 6.84 -2.29
N PRO A 18 -18.15 6.54 -2.70
CA PRO A 18 -19.00 5.60 -1.98
C PRO A 18 -18.38 4.19 -1.95
N LYS A 19 -18.57 3.46 -0.84
CA LYS A 19 -18.05 2.08 -0.67
C LYS A 19 -18.58 1.07 -1.70
N THR A 20 -19.65 1.42 -2.41
CA THR A 20 -20.28 0.57 -3.44
C THR A 20 -19.63 0.73 -4.82
N ILE A 21 -18.75 1.74 -4.99
CA ILE A 21 -18.05 1.98 -6.25
C ILE A 21 -16.61 1.50 -6.09
N GLY A 22 -16.23 0.49 -6.88
CA GLY A 22 -14.85 0.07 -7.01
C GLY A 22 -14.06 1.07 -7.86
N LEU A 23 -12.87 1.46 -7.39
CA LEU A 23 -11.94 2.27 -8.16
C LEU A 23 -10.94 1.35 -8.85
N TYR A 24 -10.84 1.41 -10.18
CA TYR A 24 -9.94 0.56 -10.95
C TYR A 24 -8.82 1.41 -11.56
N VAL A 25 -7.57 0.99 -11.36
CA VAL A 25 -6.37 1.73 -11.77
C VAL A 25 -5.38 0.82 -12.49
N THR A 26 -4.58 1.41 -13.37
CA THR A 26 -3.43 0.72 -13.97
C THR A 26 -2.29 0.57 -12.95
N GLN A 27 -1.27 -0.22 -13.29
CA GLN A 27 -0.11 -0.40 -12.43
C GLN A 27 0.65 0.93 -12.21
N GLU A 28 0.77 1.74 -13.26
CA GLU A 28 1.46 3.04 -13.23
C GLU A 28 0.69 4.05 -12.39
N GLN A 29 -0.65 4.06 -12.51
CA GLN A 29 -1.52 4.90 -11.68
C GLN A 29 -1.45 4.50 -10.21
N PHE A 30 -1.44 3.19 -9.92
CA PHE A 30 -1.25 2.70 -8.55
C PHE A 30 0.09 3.15 -7.96
N ALA A 31 1.18 3.04 -8.71
CA ALA A 31 2.49 3.49 -8.25
C ALA A 31 2.47 5.00 -7.91
N ALA A 32 1.88 5.84 -8.77
CA ALA A 32 1.73 7.26 -8.49
C ALA A 32 0.87 7.53 -7.24
N LEU A 33 -0.23 6.79 -7.07
CA LEU A 33 -1.11 6.91 -5.90
C LEU A 33 -0.40 6.49 -4.60
N ALA A 34 0.37 5.39 -4.61
CA ALA A 34 1.13 4.93 -3.44
C ALA A 34 2.19 5.96 -3.01
N ILE A 35 2.88 6.59 -3.97
CA ILE A 35 3.85 7.66 -3.67
C ILE A 35 3.15 8.90 -3.10
N ALA A 36 1.97 9.25 -3.63
CA ALA A 36 1.22 10.43 -3.20
C ALA A 36 0.54 10.26 -1.83
N ASN A 37 0.27 9.03 -1.40
CA ASN A 37 -0.45 8.70 -0.17
C ASN A 37 0.35 7.71 0.70
N GLN A 38 1.58 8.08 1.08
CA GLN A 38 2.52 7.20 1.81
C GLN A 38 2.02 6.77 3.20
N ASP A 39 1.06 7.51 3.74
CA ASP A 39 0.37 7.30 5.00
C ASP A 39 -0.78 6.28 4.89
N LEU A 40 -1.20 5.90 3.67
CA LEU A 40 -2.22 4.89 3.43
C LEU A 40 -1.61 3.53 3.08
N GLN A 41 -2.22 2.45 3.57
CA GLN A 41 -1.93 1.10 3.08
C GLN A 41 -2.79 0.83 1.85
N LEU A 42 -2.19 0.97 0.67
CA LEU A 42 -2.87 0.74 -0.61
C LEU A 42 -2.48 -0.63 -1.19
N GLU A 43 -3.48 -1.35 -1.69
CA GLU A 43 -3.32 -2.58 -2.46
C GLU A 43 -4.01 -2.46 -3.81
N ARG A 44 -3.52 -3.22 -4.79
CA ARG A 44 -4.15 -3.34 -6.12
C ARG A 44 -4.38 -4.80 -6.44
N THR A 45 -5.62 -5.16 -6.75
CA THR A 45 -5.96 -6.52 -7.18
C THR A 45 -5.44 -6.81 -8.59
N ALA A 46 -5.39 -8.09 -8.98
CA ALA A 46 -5.00 -8.48 -10.34
C ALA A 46 -5.92 -7.88 -11.42
N GLN A 47 -7.20 -7.65 -11.07
CA GLN A 47 -8.20 -7.02 -11.93
C GLN A 47 -8.07 -5.49 -11.97
N GLY A 48 -7.18 -4.93 -11.15
CA GLY A 48 -6.87 -3.50 -11.10
C GLY A 48 -7.68 -2.71 -10.08
N GLU A 49 -8.49 -3.35 -9.23
CA GLU A 49 -9.23 -2.67 -8.17
C GLU A 49 -8.27 -2.15 -7.09
N LEU A 50 -8.42 -0.89 -6.71
CA LEU A 50 -7.68 -0.24 -5.63
C LEU A 50 -8.39 -0.49 -4.29
N ILE A 51 -7.65 -1.03 -3.33
CA ILE A 51 -8.11 -1.31 -1.98
C ILE A 51 -7.32 -0.41 -1.02
N VAL A 52 -8.03 0.21 -0.07
CA VAL A 52 -7.42 0.92 1.07
C VAL A 52 -7.60 0.03 2.28
N ASN A 53 -6.50 -0.54 2.78
CA ASN A 53 -6.54 -1.38 3.97
C ASN A 53 -6.64 -0.50 5.23
N PRO A 54 -7.60 -0.79 6.13
CA PRO A 54 -7.61 -0.12 7.43
C PRO A 54 -6.38 -0.55 8.25
N PRO A 55 -5.95 0.28 9.22
CA PRO A 55 -4.84 -0.07 10.08
C PRO A 55 -5.11 -1.36 10.85
N THR A 56 -4.07 -2.17 10.99
CA THR A 56 -4.12 -3.46 11.68
C THR A 56 -4.34 -3.27 13.18
N GLY A 57 -5.41 -3.88 13.73
CA GLY A 57 -5.66 -3.92 15.17
C GLY A 57 -4.78 -4.91 15.92
N TRP A 58 -4.72 -4.79 17.25
CA TRP A 58 -3.83 -5.61 18.10
C TRP A 58 -4.07 -7.11 17.97
N GLN A 59 -5.31 -7.58 17.82
CA GLN A 59 -5.60 -9.01 17.64
C GLN A 59 -4.98 -9.56 16.36
N THR A 60 -5.07 -8.77 15.27
CA THR A 60 -4.46 -9.15 13.99
C THR A 60 -2.93 -9.12 14.11
N GLY A 61 -2.37 -8.13 14.82
CA GLY A 61 -0.94 -8.04 15.10
C GLY A 61 -0.39 -9.20 15.93
N GLU A 62 -1.11 -9.64 16.97
CA GLU A 62 -0.75 -10.81 17.79
C GLU A 62 -0.71 -12.08 16.93
N ARG A 63 -1.73 -12.30 16.11
CA ARG A 63 -1.77 -13.44 15.19
C ARG A 63 -0.63 -13.40 14.16
N ASN A 64 -0.36 -12.23 13.57
CA ASN A 64 0.75 -12.07 12.63
C ASN A 64 2.09 -12.36 13.30
N SER A 65 2.28 -11.88 14.53
CA SER A 65 3.52 -12.11 15.29
C SER A 65 3.75 -13.60 15.57
N ASN A 66 2.71 -14.34 15.93
CA ASN A 66 2.81 -15.78 16.15
C ASN A 66 3.20 -16.53 14.86
N ILE A 67 2.56 -16.20 13.73
CA ILE A 67 2.87 -16.82 12.44
C ILE A 67 4.30 -16.50 12.00
N SER A 68 4.70 -15.23 12.07
CA SER A 68 6.05 -14.79 11.72
C SER A 68 7.12 -15.43 12.61
N GLY A 69 6.83 -15.62 13.90
CA GLY A 69 7.70 -16.33 14.83
C GLY A 69 7.95 -17.78 14.43
N GLU A 70 6.88 -18.54 14.17
CA GLU A 70 6.98 -19.94 13.72
C GLU A 70 7.70 -20.05 12.37
N LEU A 71 7.40 -19.16 11.42
CA LEU A 71 8.06 -19.14 10.12
C LEU A 71 9.57 -18.85 10.25
N TYR A 72 9.94 -17.90 11.11
CA TYR A 72 11.35 -17.59 11.38
C TYR A 72 12.10 -18.76 12.00
N LEU A 73 11.50 -19.45 12.97
CA LEU A 73 12.09 -20.64 13.59
C LEU A 73 12.29 -21.76 12.58
N TRP A 74 11.29 -22.04 11.75
CA TRP A 74 11.42 -23.00 10.65
C TRP A 74 12.56 -22.60 9.70
N TRP A 75 12.55 -21.36 9.22
CA TRP A 75 13.53 -20.84 8.25
C TRP A 75 14.96 -20.99 8.80
N ARG A 76 15.16 -20.62 10.06
CA ARG A 76 16.46 -20.72 10.74
C ARG A 76 16.92 -22.17 10.90
N ASN A 77 16.02 -23.05 11.32
CA ASN A 77 16.34 -24.47 11.54
C ASN A 77 16.58 -25.25 10.23
N CYS A 78 16.05 -24.77 9.11
CA CYS A 78 16.27 -25.34 7.78
C CYS A 78 17.51 -24.78 7.06
N GLY A 79 18.39 -24.05 7.75
CA GLY A 79 19.61 -23.51 7.15
C GLY A 79 19.38 -22.32 6.23
N GLU A 80 18.36 -21.51 6.53
CA GLU A 80 18.11 -20.23 5.88
C GLU A 80 17.89 -20.32 4.35
N PRO A 81 16.91 -21.12 3.88
CA PRO A 81 16.77 -21.49 2.45
C PRO A 81 16.32 -20.36 1.52
N GLY A 82 16.30 -19.11 1.99
CA GLY A 82 15.78 -17.95 1.27
C GLY A 82 15.66 -16.72 2.16
N LYS A 83 14.72 -15.83 1.83
CA LYS A 83 14.40 -14.63 2.62
C LYS A 83 12.95 -14.69 3.09
N ILE A 84 12.70 -14.21 4.31
CA ILE A 84 11.36 -14.03 4.86
C ILE A 84 11.09 -12.53 5.01
N PHE A 85 9.83 -12.13 4.87
CA PHE A 85 9.39 -10.75 4.94
C PHE A 85 8.07 -10.68 5.70
N ASP A 86 7.84 -9.57 6.40
CA ASP A 86 6.54 -9.28 7.01
C ASP A 86 5.58 -8.68 5.97
N SER A 87 4.28 -8.68 6.27
CA SER A 87 3.22 -8.17 5.39
C SER A 87 3.31 -6.67 5.08
N SER A 88 4.13 -5.92 5.81
CA SER A 88 4.31 -4.46 5.65
C SER A 88 5.74 -4.07 5.29
N THR A 89 6.49 -4.98 4.67
CA THR A 89 7.85 -4.69 4.20
C THR A 89 7.82 -3.70 3.03
N ALA A 90 8.54 -2.58 3.14
CA ALA A 90 8.75 -1.59 2.09
C ALA A 90 10.03 -1.85 1.28
#